data_AF-A0A2R6IDV5-F1
#
_entry.id   AF-A0A2R6IDV5-F1
#
_cell.length_a   1.000
_cell.length_b   1.000
_cell.length_c   1.000
_cell.angle_alpha   90.00
_cell.angle_beta   90.00
_cell.angle_gamma   90.00
#
_symmetry.space_group_name_H-M   'P 1'
#
loop_
_entity.id
_entity.type
_entity.pdbx_description
1 polymer ?
#
loop_
_entity_poly.entity_id
_entity_poly.type
_entity_poly.pdbx_seq_one_letter_code
_entity_poly.pdbx_strand_id
1 'polypeptide(L)'
;MSDDQSVPNPFGLAMNAQRQFIDATTGAFDRAQVAEERLDTIENIDVGQTPSEVVYEENKLELLHYESMTEEQNEVPILVIYALINKPFILDLQPDRSVVRRLLEAGHDVYLIDWNEPSRLDQHLGLDDYVNRYIDNCVDEVRERSGQDAINVLGYCMGGTMSAMYATLYPEKVNALGLMAAGLCFENSGGVLETWGSDEYYDPRDVTESYGNMPAEFLDIGFALMDPVANFVSKYARLYDNLEDEDFVENFARMERWLDEGIDVAGEAYVEFLEDIYQENKLYRNELELDGELVDVSEIDMPVLQILGEYDHLIPPGASKPFNEIVGSDDVTTIEYSTGHIGLSVSGSSHEEVWPQVAEWYHERSDVESEGVTETVQRADAGSDAEVRVDPTEGDLDEVEIEIEDDEGVQTELVERDGDDVESAIEEATDVEIADEESESDGESEEADDLDGVADETDVEEDTRDPAATVGSELEEIDGIGPTYAERLRETGIGTIDELTEHDAAAVAEAAGVSEDRAADWLEQARS
;
A
#
# COMPACT_ATOMS: atom_id res chain seq x y z
N MET A 1 11.71 54.60 30.10
CA MET A 1 11.90 54.46 31.57
C MET A 1 10.52 54.17 32.12
N SER A 2 10.13 52.93 32.38
CA SER A 2 10.82 51.97 33.26
C SER A 2 10.60 50.52 32.82
N ASP A 3 11.71 49.79 32.67
CA ASP A 3 11.78 48.33 32.76
C ASP A 3 11.29 47.86 34.12
N ASP A 4 10.35 46.92 34.15
CA ASP A 4 10.01 46.13 35.34
C ASP A 4 10.75 44.78 35.26
N GLN A 5 12.03 44.81 35.66
CA GLN A 5 12.79 43.58 35.91
C GLN A 5 12.32 42.97 37.24
N SER A 6 11.39 42.02 37.17
CA SER A 6 11.09 41.17 38.31
C SER A 6 12.31 40.28 38.62
N VAL A 7 12.88 40.47 39.82
CA VAL A 7 14.00 39.67 40.31
C VAL A 7 13.51 38.24 40.54
N PRO A 8 14.16 37.19 39.98
CA PRO A 8 13.73 35.81 40.20
C PRO A 8 13.76 35.50 41.71
N ASN A 9 12.60 35.15 42.27
CA ASN A 9 12.47 34.84 43.69
C ASN A 9 13.29 33.56 44.02
N PRO A 10 14.35 33.65 44.85
CA PRO A 10 15.22 32.50 45.15
C PRO A 10 14.48 31.38 45.89
N PHE A 11 13.40 31.69 46.60
CA PHE A 11 12.52 30.68 47.21
C PHE A 11 11.62 29.99 46.19
N GLY A 12 11.26 30.67 45.09
CA GLY A 12 10.52 30.07 43.96
C GLY A 12 11.38 29.06 43.20
N LEU A 13 12.66 29.39 42.95
CA LEU A 13 13.63 28.45 42.36
C LEU A 13 13.82 27.20 43.23
N ALA A 14 13.98 27.36 44.55
CA ALA A 14 14.16 26.23 45.47
C ALA A 14 12.90 25.35 45.58
N MET A 15 11.70 25.95 45.62
CA MET A 15 10.44 25.21 45.65
C MET A 15 10.17 24.47 44.34
N ASN A 16 10.50 25.08 43.20
CA ASN A 16 10.38 24.43 41.90
C ASN A 16 11.35 23.25 41.77
N ALA A 17 12.61 23.42 42.19
CA ALA A 17 13.58 22.33 42.22
C ALA A 17 13.17 21.19 43.15
N GLN A 18 12.59 21.51 44.32
CA GLN A 18 12.07 20.51 45.26
C GLN A 18 10.86 19.77 44.69
N ARG A 19 9.93 20.47 44.03
CA ARG A 19 8.79 19.88 43.36
C ARG A 19 9.23 18.95 42.24
N GLN A 20 10.11 19.41 41.35
CA GLN A 20 10.69 18.58 40.29
C GLN A 20 11.40 17.34 40.84
N PHE A 21 12.12 17.47 41.95
CA PHE A 21 12.77 16.32 42.59
C PHE A 21 11.76 15.31 43.16
N ILE A 22 10.68 15.79 43.79
CA ILE A 22 9.61 14.93 44.30
C ILE A 22 8.89 14.23 43.15
N ASP A 23 8.46 15.00 42.13
CA ASP A 23 7.77 14.49 40.95
C ASP A 23 8.63 13.42 40.23
N ALA A 24 9.94 13.67 40.06
CA ALA A 24 10.87 12.71 39.48
C ALA A 24 11.08 11.45 40.35
N THR A 25 11.11 11.61 41.68
CA THR A 25 11.26 10.47 42.61
C THR A 25 10.00 9.62 42.66
N THR A 26 8.82 10.24 42.62
CA THR A 26 7.52 9.57 42.56
C THR A 26 7.39 8.80 41.23
N GLY A 27 7.62 9.45 40.09
CA GLY A 27 7.58 8.76 38.79
C GLY A 27 8.58 7.60 38.69
N ALA A 28 9.79 7.74 39.27
CA ALA A 28 10.74 6.62 39.31
C ALA A 28 10.29 5.46 40.21
N PHE A 29 9.54 5.75 41.28
CA PHE A 29 9.01 4.73 42.19
C PHE A 29 7.81 3.99 41.56
N ASP A 30 6.92 4.74 40.91
CA ASP A 30 5.73 4.19 40.26
C ASP A 30 6.13 3.30 39.06
N ARG A 31 7.05 3.75 38.20
CA ARG A 31 7.66 2.92 37.14
C ARG A 31 8.32 1.65 37.67
N ALA A 32 9.00 1.72 38.81
CA ALA A 32 9.66 0.55 39.41
C ALA A 32 8.67 -0.48 39.96
N GLN A 33 7.44 -0.07 40.32
CA GLN A 33 6.39 -1.00 40.76
C GLN A 33 5.79 -1.79 39.60
N VAL A 34 5.62 -1.16 38.43
CA VAL A 34 5.02 -1.81 37.25
C VAL A 34 6.04 -2.53 36.36
N ALA A 35 7.34 -2.26 36.53
CA ALA A 35 8.39 -2.77 35.65
C ALA A 35 8.42 -4.30 35.51
N GLU A 36 8.19 -5.07 36.57
CA GLU A 36 8.21 -6.54 36.51
C GLU A 36 7.04 -7.08 35.66
N GLU A 37 5.84 -6.54 35.85
CA GLU A 37 4.65 -6.88 35.08
C GLU A 37 4.79 -6.45 33.61
N ARG A 38 5.32 -5.24 33.36
CA ARG A 38 5.54 -4.74 32.00
C ARG A 38 6.61 -5.53 31.23
N LEU A 39 7.64 -6.03 31.92
CA LEU A 39 8.62 -6.93 31.30
C LEU A 39 7.99 -8.28 30.92
N ASP A 40 7.12 -8.82 31.77
CA ASP A 40 6.36 -10.04 31.44
C ASP A 40 5.43 -9.85 30.23
N THR A 41 4.76 -8.69 30.16
CA THR A 41 3.98 -8.29 28.97
C THR A 41 4.85 -8.24 27.72
N ILE A 42 6.03 -7.62 27.79
CA ILE A 42 6.95 -7.54 26.64
C ILE A 42 7.39 -8.92 26.17
N GLU A 43 7.61 -9.86 27.09
CA GLU A 43 8.05 -11.22 26.75
C GLU A 43 6.93 -12.11 26.17
N ASN A 44 5.66 -11.85 26.49
CA ASN A 44 4.55 -12.77 26.19
C ASN A 44 3.39 -12.15 25.42
N ILE A 45 3.58 -10.98 24.79
CA ILE A 45 2.49 -10.25 24.14
C ILE A 45 1.89 -11.04 22.97
N ASP A 46 0.56 -11.12 22.91
CA ASP A 46 -0.16 -11.74 21.80
C ASP A 46 -0.21 -10.82 20.57
N VAL A 47 0.00 -11.41 19.38
CA VAL A 47 -0.06 -10.80 18.03
C VAL A 47 -0.78 -11.77 17.08
N GLY A 48 -1.24 -11.31 15.91
CA GLY A 48 -1.87 -12.19 14.92
C GLY A 48 -3.15 -12.83 15.44
N GLN A 49 -4.00 -12.05 16.10
CA GLN A 49 -5.14 -12.56 16.86
C GLN A 49 -6.40 -12.77 16.00
N THR A 50 -6.39 -12.36 14.74
CA THR A 50 -7.57 -12.53 13.86
C THR A 50 -7.73 -14.02 13.54
N PRO A 51 -8.89 -14.63 13.85
CA PRO A 51 -9.11 -16.06 13.61
C PRO A 51 -8.89 -16.42 12.15
N SER A 52 -8.09 -17.45 11.92
CA SER A 52 -7.81 -18.00 10.59
C SER A 52 -7.61 -19.51 10.66
N GLU A 53 -7.74 -20.14 9.49
CA GLU A 53 -7.33 -21.53 9.28
C GLU A 53 -6.33 -21.63 8.13
N VAL A 54 -5.45 -22.63 8.22
CA VAL A 54 -4.54 -22.98 7.12
C VAL A 54 -5.33 -23.79 6.10
N VAL A 55 -5.49 -23.23 4.90
CA VAL A 55 -6.29 -23.80 3.83
C VAL A 55 -5.46 -24.56 2.79
N TYR A 56 -4.19 -24.19 2.66
CA TYR A 56 -3.23 -24.84 1.78
C TYR A 56 -1.83 -24.77 2.40
N GLU A 57 -1.03 -25.81 2.18
CA GLU A 57 0.35 -25.89 2.64
C GLU A 57 1.25 -26.42 1.52
N GLU A 58 2.34 -25.73 1.24
CA GLU A 58 3.39 -26.23 0.36
C GLU A 58 4.78 -25.93 0.92
N ASN A 59 5.56 -26.98 1.16
CA ASN A 59 6.87 -26.85 1.79
C ASN A 59 6.78 -26.23 3.20
N LYS A 60 7.06 -24.93 3.34
CA LYS A 60 6.89 -24.17 4.60
C LYS A 60 5.79 -23.11 4.46
N LEU A 61 5.37 -22.82 3.23
CA LEU A 61 4.28 -21.90 2.97
C LEU A 61 3.00 -22.43 3.59
N GLU A 62 2.29 -21.55 4.28
CA GLU A 62 0.92 -21.73 4.75
C GLU A 62 0.06 -20.63 4.13
N LEU A 63 -1.01 -21.01 3.44
CA LEU A 63 -2.05 -20.08 3.00
C LEU A 63 -3.10 -20.00 4.11
N LEU A 64 -3.25 -18.81 4.68
CA LEU A 64 -4.23 -18.52 5.73
C LEU A 64 -5.52 -18.01 5.09
N HIS A 65 -6.66 -18.54 5.51
CA HIS A 65 -7.98 -17.98 5.24
C HIS A 65 -8.58 -17.46 6.54
N TYR A 66 -9.01 -16.21 6.56
CA TYR A 66 -9.53 -15.58 7.78
C TYR A 66 -11.04 -15.76 7.91
N GLU A 67 -11.51 -15.90 9.16
CA GLU A 67 -12.93 -16.04 9.45
C GLU A 67 -13.66 -14.72 9.18
N SER A 68 -14.76 -14.79 8.42
CA SER A 68 -15.58 -13.62 8.10
C SER A 68 -16.08 -12.88 9.34
N MET A 69 -16.15 -11.55 9.24
CA MET A 69 -16.68 -10.67 10.29
C MET A 69 -18.04 -10.03 9.93
N THR A 70 -18.58 -10.36 8.76
CA THR A 70 -19.85 -9.84 8.22
C THR A 70 -20.78 -11.00 7.82
N GLU A 71 -22.08 -10.71 7.68
CA GLU A 71 -23.05 -11.73 7.22
C GLU A 71 -22.96 -11.96 5.71
N GLU A 72 -22.62 -10.91 4.96
CA GLU A 72 -22.42 -10.90 3.51
C GLU A 72 -20.98 -10.45 3.23
N GLN A 73 -20.35 -11.05 2.22
CA GLN A 73 -19.00 -10.73 1.77
C GLN A 73 -19.01 -10.43 0.28
N ASN A 74 -18.01 -9.67 -0.17
CA ASN A 74 -17.73 -9.45 -1.59
C ASN A 74 -17.41 -10.79 -2.27
N GLU A 75 -17.86 -10.94 -3.52
CA GLU A 75 -17.72 -12.19 -4.27
C GLU A 75 -16.25 -12.49 -4.61
N VAL A 76 -15.48 -11.47 -4.98
CA VAL A 76 -14.07 -11.60 -5.36
C VAL A 76 -13.15 -11.49 -4.14
N PRO A 77 -12.47 -12.58 -3.72
CA PRO A 77 -11.60 -12.57 -2.53
C PRO A 77 -10.31 -11.79 -2.77
N ILE A 78 -9.68 -11.32 -1.69
CA ILE A 78 -8.37 -10.67 -1.67
C ILE A 78 -7.30 -11.65 -1.18
N LEU A 79 -6.30 -11.93 -2.02
CA LEU A 79 -5.07 -12.63 -1.62
C LEU A 79 -3.97 -11.63 -1.29
N VAL A 80 -3.54 -11.63 -0.02
CA VAL A 80 -2.41 -10.83 0.46
C VAL A 80 -1.10 -11.59 0.24
N ILE A 81 -0.25 -11.05 -0.62
CA ILE A 81 1.09 -11.57 -0.91
C ILE A 81 2.10 -10.76 -0.11
N TYR A 82 2.54 -11.34 1.01
CA TYR A 82 3.47 -10.68 1.93
C TYR A 82 4.91 -10.72 1.39
N ALA A 83 5.79 -9.87 1.94
CA ALA A 83 7.22 -9.89 1.62
C ALA A 83 7.91 -11.17 2.11
N LEU A 84 9.03 -11.56 1.50
CA LEU A 84 9.86 -12.67 1.99
C LEU A 84 10.66 -12.32 3.26
N ILE A 85 10.54 -11.09 3.76
CA ILE A 85 11.29 -10.55 4.90
C ILE A 85 10.32 -10.28 6.04
N ASN A 86 10.72 -10.71 7.25
CA ASN A 86 9.93 -10.67 8.48
C ASN A 86 8.61 -11.46 8.38
N LYS A 87 7.87 -11.51 9.48
CA LYS A 87 6.61 -12.26 9.53
C LYS A 87 5.41 -11.39 9.12
N PRO A 88 4.37 -11.99 8.51
CA PRO A 88 3.21 -11.28 8.00
C PRO A 88 2.31 -10.67 9.07
N PHE A 89 2.46 -11.06 10.35
CA PHE A 89 1.61 -10.56 11.43
C PHE A 89 1.71 -9.04 11.67
N ILE A 90 2.64 -8.33 11.02
CA ILE A 90 2.61 -6.85 10.98
C ILE A 90 1.33 -6.30 10.34
N LEU A 91 0.70 -7.07 9.44
CA LEU A 91 -0.60 -6.78 8.85
C LEU A 91 -1.76 -7.18 9.78
N ASP A 92 -1.49 -7.87 10.88
CA ASP A 92 -2.47 -8.30 11.90
C ASP A 92 -1.91 -8.12 13.33
N LEU A 93 -1.33 -6.95 13.61
CA LEU A 93 -0.52 -6.75 14.82
C LEU A 93 -1.38 -6.81 16.09
N GLN A 94 -2.49 -6.08 16.09
CA GLN A 94 -3.49 -6.04 17.16
C GLN A 94 -4.85 -5.62 16.58
N PRO A 95 -5.98 -5.83 17.29
CA PRO A 95 -7.31 -5.63 16.71
C PRO A 95 -7.57 -4.24 16.09
N ASP A 96 -7.10 -3.16 16.69
CA ASP A 96 -7.27 -1.80 16.15
C ASP A 96 -6.16 -1.37 15.17
N ARG A 97 -5.14 -2.22 14.98
CA ARG A 97 -4.01 -2.09 14.04
C ARG A 97 -3.80 -3.35 13.21
N SER A 98 -4.88 -3.82 12.59
CA SER A 98 -4.88 -5.00 11.75
C SER A 98 -5.50 -4.65 10.41
N VAL A 99 -4.67 -4.71 9.37
CA VAL A 99 -5.07 -4.53 7.97
C VAL A 99 -6.07 -5.60 7.57
N VAL A 100 -5.73 -6.85 7.90
CA VAL A 100 -6.59 -8.02 7.65
C VAL A 100 -7.98 -7.80 8.24
N ARG A 101 -8.03 -7.41 9.52
CA ARG A 101 -9.29 -7.15 10.20
C ARG A 101 -10.07 -5.99 9.59
N ARG A 102 -9.40 -4.92 9.13
CA ARG A 102 -10.10 -3.81 8.44
C ARG A 102 -10.76 -4.26 7.15
N LEU A 103 -10.11 -5.11 6.37
CA LEU A 103 -10.69 -5.67 5.15
C LEU A 103 -11.88 -6.59 5.48
N LEU A 104 -11.74 -7.47 6.47
CA LEU A 104 -12.85 -8.34 6.93
C LEU A 104 -14.04 -7.54 7.48
N GLU A 105 -13.78 -6.50 8.27
CA GLU A 105 -14.83 -5.60 8.81
C GLU A 105 -15.54 -4.80 7.69
N ALA A 106 -14.88 -4.62 6.54
CA ALA A 106 -15.44 -4.00 5.35
C ALA A 106 -16.11 -5.00 4.39
N GLY A 107 -16.23 -6.28 4.76
CA GLY A 107 -16.93 -7.28 3.98
C GLY A 107 -16.09 -8.03 2.95
N HIS A 108 -14.76 -7.91 2.96
CA HIS A 108 -13.91 -8.68 2.05
C HIS A 108 -13.67 -10.11 2.54
N ASP A 109 -13.53 -11.06 1.62
CA ASP A 109 -12.97 -12.38 1.92
C ASP A 109 -11.45 -12.33 1.77
N VAL A 110 -10.70 -12.69 2.82
CA VAL A 110 -9.26 -12.38 2.92
C VAL A 110 -8.43 -13.64 3.12
N TYR A 111 -7.43 -13.78 2.26
CA TYR A 111 -6.38 -14.78 2.35
C TYR A 111 -5.01 -14.11 2.53
N LEU A 112 -4.08 -14.79 3.19
CA LEU A 112 -2.72 -14.29 3.36
C LEU A 112 -1.71 -15.43 3.20
N ILE A 113 -0.65 -15.18 2.43
CA ILE A 113 0.47 -16.11 2.33
C ILE A 113 1.45 -15.86 3.48
N ASP A 114 1.62 -16.87 4.35
CA ASP A 114 2.74 -16.94 5.29
C ASP A 114 3.83 -17.85 4.72
N TRP A 115 4.94 -17.25 4.30
CA TRP A 115 6.07 -17.98 3.71
C TRP A 115 6.80 -18.87 4.72
N ASN A 116 6.66 -18.56 6.02
CA ASN A 116 7.46 -19.11 7.11
C ASN A 116 8.99 -18.99 6.85
N GLU A 117 9.80 -19.56 7.74
CA GLU A 117 11.25 -19.48 7.65
C GLU A 117 11.82 -20.51 6.65
N PRO A 118 12.58 -20.09 5.62
CA PRO A 118 13.24 -21.02 4.71
C PRO A 118 14.37 -21.76 5.43
N SER A 119 14.47 -23.06 5.17
CA SER A 119 15.61 -23.84 5.63
C SER A 119 16.79 -23.70 4.68
N ARG A 120 17.97 -24.15 5.08
CA ARG A 120 19.14 -24.25 4.17
C ARG A 120 18.92 -25.10 2.93
N LEU A 121 17.92 -25.98 2.92
CA LEU A 121 17.59 -26.77 1.73
C LEU A 121 16.88 -25.93 0.66
N ASP A 122 16.30 -24.81 1.07
CA ASP A 122 15.53 -23.89 0.24
C ASP A 122 16.40 -22.77 -0.35
N GLN A 123 17.72 -22.78 -0.12
CA GLN A 123 18.66 -21.73 -0.56
C GLN A 123 18.74 -21.53 -2.09
N HIS A 124 18.18 -22.45 -2.86
CA HIS A 124 18.16 -22.41 -4.32
C HIS A 124 16.77 -22.07 -4.88
N LEU A 125 15.80 -21.74 -4.02
CA LEU A 125 14.53 -21.19 -4.48
C LEU A 125 14.78 -19.79 -5.06
N GLY A 126 14.44 -19.60 -6.32
CA GLY A 126 14.51 -18.32 -7.04
C GLY A 126 13.16 -17.61 -7.08
N LEU A 127 13.13 -16.41 -7.64
CA LEU A 127 11.89 -15.65 -7.88
C LEU A 127 10.91 -16.43 -8.74
N ASP A 128 11.40 -17.24 -9.68
CA ASP A 128 10.58 -18.15 -10.48
C ASP A 128 9.77 -19.13 -9.63
N ASP A 129 10.40 -19.78 -8.63
CA ASP A 129 9.70 -20.70 -7.72
C ASP A 129 8.62 -19.99 -6.90
N TYR A 130 8.88 -18.74 -6.48
CA TYR A 130 7.91 -17.95 -5.73
C TYR A 130 6.74 -17.50 -6.60
N VAL A 131 7.00 -16.97 -7.80
CA VAL A 131 5.98 -16.40 -8.68
C VAL A 131 5.21 -17.48 -9.44
N ASN A 132 5.88 -18.31 -10.23
CA ASN A 132 5.25 -19.26 -11.16
C ASN A 132 4.77 -20.56 -10.50
N ARG A 133 5.09 -20.76 -9.22
CA ARG A 133 4.64 -21.94 -8.48
C ARG A 133 3.93 -21.58 -7.20
N TYR A 134 4.58 -20.94 -6.24
CA TYR A 134 3.97 -20.75 -4.93
C TYR A 134 2.80 -19.77 -4.96
N ILE A 135 2.96 -18.61 -5.60
CA ILE A 135 1.86 -17.65 -5.78
C ILE A 135 0.77 -18.25 -6.67
N ASP A 136 1.13 -18.83 -7.81
CA ASP A 136 0.17 -19.45 -8.75
C ASP A 136 -0.68 -20.54 -8.06
N ASN A 137 -0.06 -21.44 -7.29
CA ASN A 137 -0.78 -22.46 -6.53
C ASN A 137 -1.72 -21.88 -5.46
N CYS A 138 -1.31 -20.79 -4.78
CA CYS A 138 -2.19 -20.11 -3.83
C CYS A 138 -3.37 -19.43 -4.54
N VAL A 139 -3.14 -18.79 -5.69
CA VAL A 139 -4.20 -18.17 -6.48
C VAL A 139 -5.18 -19.23 -6.96
N ASP A 140 -4.70 -20.36 -7.46
CA ASP A 140 -5.56 -21.49 -7.88
C ASP A 140 -6.40 -22.04 -6.71
N GLU A 141 -5.84 -22.19 -5.51
CA GLU A 141 -6.59 -22.62 -4.33
C GLU A 141 -7.68 -21.59 -3.95
N VAL A 142 -7.36 -20.30 -3.96
CA VAL A 142 -8.34 -19.23 -3.64
C VAL A 142 -9.45 -19.20 -4.69
N ARG A 143 -9.12 -19.32 -5.98
CA ARG A 143 -10.10 -19.41 -7.07
C ARG A 143 -11.02 -20.62 -6.92
N GLU A 144 -10.45 -21.82 -6.69
CA GLU A 144 -11.24 -23.04 -6.52
C GLU A 144 -12.21 -22.95 -5.33
N ARG A 145 -11.79 -22.29 -4.24
CA ARG A 145 -12.63 -22.11 -3.04
C ARG A 145 -13.72 -21.07 -3.20
N SER A 146 -13.41 -19.96 -3.87
CA SER A 146 -14.35 -18.85 -4.08
C SER A 146 -15.27 -19.07 -5.28
N GLY A 147 -14.91 -19.98 -6.19
CA GLY A 147 -15.60 -20.16 -7.48
C GLY A 147 -15.26 -19.07 -8.49
N GLN A 148 -14.28 -18.20 -8.21
CA GLN A 148 -13.96 -17.05 -9.05
C GLN A 148 -12.90 -17.38 -10.10
N ASP A 149 -13.05 -16.82 -11.29
CA ASP A 149 -12.05 -16.95 -12.36
C ASP A 149 -10.85 -16.02 -12.20
N ALA A 150 -11.01 -14.92 -11.48
CA ALA A 150 -9.93 -14.03 -11.14
C ALA A 150 -10.11 -13.51 -9.71
N ILE A 151 -9.02 -13.22 -9.01
CA ILE A 151 -9.06 -12.75 -7.63
C ILE A 151 -8.40 -11.39 -7.48
N ASN A 152 -8.75 -10.69 -6.40
CA ASN A 152 -8.04 -9.48 -6.02
C ASN A 152 -6.68 -9.86 -5.39
N VAL A 153 -5.62 -9.15 -5.76
CA VAL A 153 -4.28 -9.35 -5.19
C VAL A 153 -3.86 -8.09 -4.45
N LEU A 154 -3.32 -8.23 -3.24
CA LEU A 154 -2.69 -7.16 -2.48
C LEU A 154 -1.26 -7.57 -2.11
N GLY A 155 -0.27 -7.04 -2.82
CA GLY A 155 1.12 -7.31 -2.54
C GLY A 155 1.76 -6.24 -1.65
N TYR A 156 2.55 -6.66 -0.64
CA TYR A 156 3.25 -5.75 0.27
C TYR A 156 4.77 -5.82 0.12
N CYS A 157 5.41 -4.67 -0.11
CA CYS A 157 6.86 -4.53 -0.26
C CYS A 157 7.40 -5.48 -1.36
N MET A 158 8.33 -6.38 -1.04
CA MET A 158 8.81 -7.41 -1.98
C MET A 158 7.68 -8.28 -2.53
N GLY A 159 6.64 -8.52 -1.73
CA GLY A 159 5.41 -9.19 -2.16
C GLY A 159 4.70 -8.43 -3.26
N GLY A 160 4.66 -7.09 -3.20
CA GLY A 160 4.12 -6.23 -4.26
C GLY A 160 4.91 -6.32 -5.57
N THR A 161 6.24 -6.33 -5.49
CA THR A 161 7.10 -6.53 -6.66
C THR A 161 6.84 -7.90 -7.31
N MET A 162 6.69 -8.96 -6.50
CA MET A 162 6.32 -10.30 -6.99
C MET A 162 4.88 -10.37 -7.52
N SER A 163 3.93 -9.62 -6.94
CA SER A 163 2.56 -9.50 -7.44
C SER A 163 2.50 -8.86 -8.81
N ALA A 164 3.32 -7.84 -9.08
CA ALA A 164 3.42 -7.24 -10.41
C ALA A 164 3.98 -8.23 -11.45
N MET A 165 5.00 -9.02 -11.08
CA MET A 165 5.51 -10.11 -11.92
C MET A 165 4.41 -11.15 -12.21
N TYR A 166 3.69 -11.57 -11.18
CA TYR A 166 2.62 -12.55 -11.29
C TYR A 166 1.47 -12.04 -12.17
N ALA A 167 0.98 -10.82 -11.95
CA ALA A 167 -0.10 -10.23 -12.73
C ALA A 167 0.27 -10.04 -14.21
N THR A 168 1.56 -9.89 -14.52
CA THR A 168 2.05 -9.87 -15.90
C THR A 168 2.00 -11.25 -16.57
N LEU A 169 2.36 -12.30 -15.83
CA LEU A 169 2.47 -13.66 -16.37
C LEU A 169 1.12 -14.41 -16.40
N TYR A 170 0.20 -14.04 -15.52
CA TYR A 170 -1.13 -14.65 -15.37
C TYR A 170 -2.24 -13.58 -15.26
N PRO A 171 -2.34 -12.65 -16.22
CA PRO A 171 -3.28 -11.54 -16.15
C PRO A 171 -4.73 -12.02 -16.04
N GLU A 172 -5.06 -13.15 -16.65
CA GLU A 172 -6.41 -13.74 -16.61
C GLU A 172 -6.85 -14.23 -15.22
N LYS A 173 -5.92 -14.34 -14.26
CA LYS A 173 -6.20 -14.81 -12.89
C LYS A 173 -6.32 -13.67 -11.89
N VAL A 174 -6.10 -12.42 -12.31
CA VAL A 174 -6.05 -11.25 -11.41
C VAL A 174 -7.14 -10.24 -11.79
N ASN A 175 -8.11 -10.06 -10.90
CA ASN A 175 -9.21 -9.11 -11.08
C ASN A 175 -8.77 -7.66 -10.83
N ALA A 176 -7.99 -7.45 -9.77
CA ALA A 176 -7.45 -6.14 -9.41
C ALA A 176 -6.13 -6.27 -8.63
N LEU A 177 -5.18 -5.38 -8.90
CA LEU A 177 -3.82 -5.44 -8.37
C LEU A 177 -3.51 -4.27 -7.42
N GLY A 178 -3.40 -4.56 -6.13
CA GLY A 178 -2.94 -3.62 -5.12
C GLY A 178 -1.44 -3.79 -4.82
N LEU A 179 -0.72 -2.68 -4.80
CA LEU A 179 0.72 -2.59 -4.61
C LEU A 179 1.02 -1.64 -3.44
N MET A 180 1.25 -2.22 -2.27
CA MET A 180 1.50 -1.50 -1.03
C MET A 180 3.00 -1.42 -0.74
N ALA A 181 3.56 -0.20 -0.69
CA ALA A 181 4.98 0.06 -0.45
C ALA A 181 5.93 -0.80 -1.33
N ALA A 182 5.51 -1.07 -2.57
CA ALA A 182 6.22 -1.95 -3.49
C ALA A 182 7.36 -1.21 -4.22
N GLY A 183 8.54 -1.81 -4.24
CA GLY A 183 9.69 -1.28 -4.98
C GLY A 183 9.63 -1.75 -6.43
N LEU A 184 9.35 -0.84 -7.36
CA LEU A 184 9.03 -1.16 -8.76
C LEU A 184 9.91 -0.43 -9.77
N CYS A 185 10.65 0.60 -9.34
CA CYS A 185 11.57 1.37 -10.16
C CYS A 185 12.77 1.82 -9.33
N PHE A 186 13.97 1.47 -9.78
CA PHE A 186 15.24 1.79 -9.12
C PHE A 186 16.14 2.56 -10.09
N GLU A 187 16.04 3.89 -10.07
CA GLU A 187 16.85 4.82 -10.87
C GLU A 187 17.55 5.89 -10.01
N ASN A 188 18.18 5.48 -8.90
CA ASN A 188 18.75 6.34 -7.84
C ASN A 188 17.70 7.07 -6.98
N SER A 189 16.47 6.57 -6.98
CA SER A 189 15.34 7.07 -6.18
C SER A 189 14.86 6.07 -5.12
N GLY A 190 15.38 4.84 -5.10
CA GLY A 190 14.97 3.67 -4.31
C GLY A 190 15.33 3.66 -2.84
N GLY A 191 15.63 4.83 -2.27
CA GLY A 191 15.87 4.99 -0.84
C GLY A 191 17.12 4.27 -0.34
N VAL A 192 17.10 3.88 0.94
CA VAL A 192 18.27 3.29 1.61
C VAL A 192 18.59 1.90 1.07
N LEU A 193 17.58 1.12 0.70
CA LEU A 193 17.77 -0.25 0.23
C LEU A 193 18.49 -0.31 -1.12
N GLU A 194 18.14 0.56 -2.07
CA GLU A 194 18.88 0.71 -3.33
C GLU A 194 20.34 1.15 -3.07
N THR A 195 20.54 2.11 -2.17
CA THR A 195 21.88 2.63 -1.84
C THR A 195 22.80 1.55 -1.26
N TRP A 196 22.29 0.69 -0.39
CA TRP A 196 23.06 -0.40 0.21
C TRP A 196 23.20 -1.62 -0.70
N GLY A 197 22.21 -1.86 -1.55
CA GLY A 197 22.22 -2.92 -2.54
C GLY A 197 23.00 -2.59 -3.81
N SER A 198 23.51 -1.36 -3.96
CA SER A 198 24.23 -0.91 -5.16
C SER A 198 25.44 -1.80 -5.50
N ASP A 199 25.54 -2.14 -6.79
CA ASP A 199 26.63 -2.91 -7.41
C ASP A 199 28.02 -2.25 -7.23
N GLU A 200 28.08 -0.94 -6.94
CA GLU A 200 29.33 -0.24 -6.66
C GLU A 200 30.01 -0.76 -5.38
N TYR A 201 29.22 -1.21 -4.40
CA TYR A 201 29.72 -1.53 -3.05
C TYR A 201 29.34 -2.94 -2.57
N TYR A 202 28.36 -3.59 -3.19
CA TYR A 202 27.77 -4.81 -2.67
C TYR A 202 27.50 -5.85 -3.77
N ASP A 203 27.97 -7.07 -3.53
CA ASP A 203 27.63 -8.26 -4.31
C ASP A 203 26.79 -9.18 -3.41
N PRO A 204 25.50 -9.41 -3.71
CA PRO A 204 24.64 -10.26 -2.88
C PRO A 204 25.13 -11.71 -2.80
N ARG A 205 25.92 -12.17 -3.78
CA ARG A 205 26.47 -13.53 -3.81
C ARG A 205 27.53 -13.74 -2.72
N ASP A 206 28.25 -12.69 -2.29
CA ASP A 206 29.22 -12.81 -1.19
C ASP A 206 28.56 -13.33 0.11
N VAL A 207 27.30 -12.94 0.35
CA VAL A 207 26.53 -13.42 1.49
C VAL A 207 26.04 -14.84 1.26
N THR A 208 25.41 -15.12 0.13
CA THR A 208 24.79 -16.43 -0.10
C THR A 208 25.84 -17.54 -0.30
N GLU A 209 27.02 -17.25 -0.85
CA GLU A 209 28.16 -18.17 -0.87
C GLU A 209 28.65 -18.55 0.53
N SER A 210 28.50 -17.65 1.49
CA SER A 210 28.97 -17.84 2.87
C SER A 210 27.91 -18.52 3.75
N TYR A 211 26.64 -18.13 3.61
CA TYR A 211 25.57 -18.49 4.53
C TYR A 211 24.51 -19.44 3.92
N GLY A 212 24.41 -19.49 2.59
CA GLY A 212 23.35 -20.18 1.85
C GLY A 212 22.15 -19.25 1.63
N ASN A 213 21.43 -18.95 2.71
CA ASN A 213 20.36 -17.96 2.76
C ASN A 213 20.92 -16.59 3.19
N MET A 214 20.18 -15.51 2.92
CA MET A 214 20.42 -14.20 3.53
C MET A 214 19.87 -14.23 4.97
N PRO A 215 20.73 -14.13 6.00
CA PRO A 215 20.28 -14.19 7.38
C PRO A 215 19.44 -12.97 7.77
N ALA A 216 18.37 -13.18 8.52
CA ALA A 216 17.52 -12.10 9.02
C ALA A 216 18.32 -11.01 9.75
N GLU A 217 19.33 -11.40 10.55
CA GLU A 217 20.09 -10.44 11.37
C GLU A 217 20.89 -9.44 10.53
N PHE A 218 21.21 -9.77 9.28
CA PHE A 218 21.91 -8.85 8.38
C PHE A 218 20.95 -7.77 7.86
N LEU A 219 19.69 -8.15 7.61
CA LEU A 219 18.62 -7.21 7.25
C LEU A 219 18.27 -6.31 8.44
N ASP A 220 18.21 -6.87 9.65
CA ASP A 220 17.93 -6.13 10.89
C ASP A 220 18.99 -5.08 11.21
N ILE A 221 20.27 -5.39 11.00
CA ILE A 221 21.36 -4.41 11.14
C ILE A 221 21.15 -3.26 10.16
N GLY A 222 20.69 -3.56 8.95
CA GLY A 222 20.27 -2.55 8.00
C GLY A 222 19.19 -1.65 8.59
N PHE A 223 18.02 -2.19 8.94
CA PHE A 223 16.91 -1.40 9.50
C PHE A 223 17.29 -0.59 10.74
N ALA A 224 18.08 -1.16 11.65
CA ALA A 224 18.51 -0.48 12.86
C ALA A 224 19.43 0.73 12.58
N LEU A 225 20.24 0.67 11.52
CA LEU A 225 21.16 1.74 11.11
C LEU A 225 20.49 2.87 10.31
N MET A 226 19.22 2.73 9.91
CA MET A 226 18.49 3.78 9.18
C MET A 226 18.20 5.01 10.06
N ASP A 227 17.81 4.80 11.33
CA ASP A 227 17.75 5.86 12.34
C ASP A 227 18.35 5.36 13.68
N PRO A 228 19.68 5.37 13.82
CA PRO A 228 20.35 4.77 14.96
C PRO A 228 20.10 5.54 16.26
N VAL A 229 19.76 6.83 16.19
CA VAL A 229 19.43 7.61 17.41
C VAL A 229 18.02 7.27 17.86
N ALA A 230 17.05 7.20 16.94
CA ALA A 230 15.71 6.75 17.28
C ALA A 230 15.73 5.30 17.79
N ASN A 231 16.37 4.39 17.05
CA ASN A 231 16.32 2.95 17.29
C ASN A 231 17.12 2.49 18.52
N PHE A 232 18.28 3.10 18.83
CA PHE A 232 19.12 2.64 19.96
C PHE A 232 19.03 3.51 21.22
N VAL A 233 18.55 4.75 21.13
CA VAL A 233 18.60 5.70 22.26
C VAL A 233 17.22 6.23 22.61
N SER A 234 16.56 6.91 21.68
CA SER A 234 15.28 7.57 21.92
C SER A 234 14.17 6.55 22.21
N LYS A 235 14.23 5.38 21.57
CA LYS A 235 13.32 4.24 21.78
C LYS A 235 13.23 3.82 23.25
N TYR A 236 14.36 3.49 23.87
CA TYR A 236 14.39 3.04 25.26
C TYR A 236 14.12 4.16 26.25
N ALA A 237 14.50 5.41 25.92
CA ALA A 237 14.13 6.57 26.73
C ALA A 237 12.60 6.81 26.71
N ARG A 238 11.97 6.75 25.53
CA ARG A 238 10.52 6.86 25.37
C ARG A 238 9.79 5.72 26.07
N LEU A 239 10.28 4.48 25.97
CA LEU A 239 9.73 3.36 26.74
C LEU A 239 9.78 3.67 28.24
N TYR A 240 10.94 4.05 28.77
CA TYR A 240 11.09 4.38 30.18
C TYR A 240 10.15 5.50 30.62
N ASP A 241 9.96 6.51 29.78
CA ASP A 241 9.08 7.64 30.10
C ASP A 241 7.59 7.26 30.09
N ASN A 242 7.19 6.28 29.28
CA ASN A 242 5.81 5.81 29.12
C ASN A 242 5.53 4.43 29.76
N LEU A 243 6.40 3.92 30.63
CA LEU A 243 6.23 2.61 31.28
C LEU A 243 4.92 2.43 32.07
N GLU A 244 4.28 3.54 32.45
CA GLU A 244 3.01 3.55 33.17
C GLU A 244 1.79 3.47 32.23
N ASP A 245 1.99 3.75 30.94
CA ASP A 245 1.00 3.66 29.89
C ASP A 245 1.00 2.23 29.33
N GLU A 246 -0.03 1.46 29.72
CA GLU A 246 -0.19 0.05 29.34
C GLU A 246 -0.31 -0.12 27.83
N ASP A 247 -1.14 0.71 27.19
CA ASP A 247 -1.37 0.66 25.74
C ASP A 247 -0.06 0.96 25.00
N PHE A 248 0.71 1.96 25.44
CA PHE A 248 2.03 2.24 24.85
C PHE A 248 2.98 1.05 24.99
N VAL A 249 3.07 0.45 26.19
CA VAL A 249 4.00 -0.67 26.44
C VAL A 249 3.60 -1.90 25.62
N GLU A 250 2.32 -2.21 25.51
CA GLU A 250 1.86 -3.32 24.68
C GLU A 250 2.15 -3.09 23.19
N ASN A 251 1.86 -1.90 22.66
CA ASN A 251 2.22 -1.54 21.28
C ASN A 251 3.72 -1.67 21.05
N PHE A 252 4.53 -1.16 21.98
CA PHE A 252 5.98 -1.29 21.96
C PHE A 252 6.41 -2.75 21.93
N ALA A 253 5.85 -3.58 22.83
CA ALA A 253 6.15 -5.01 22.91
C ALA A 253 5.86 -5.74 21.60
N ARG A 254 4.70 -5.47 20.96
CA ARG A 254 4.31 -6.10 19.71
C ARG A 254 5.28 -5.74 18.57
N MET A 255 5.71 -4.48 18.51
CA MET A 255 6.72 -4.03 17.56
C MET A 255 8.09 -4.64 17.81
N GLU A 256 8.53 -4.75 19.08
CA GLU A 256 9.79 -5.43 19.42
C GLU A 256 9.75 -6.89 19.01
N ARG A 257 8.65 -7.57 19.31
CA ARG A 257 8.47 -8.98 18.94
C ARG A 257 8.54 -9.16 17.42
N TRP A 258 7.95 -8.25 16.63
CA TRP A 258 8.07 -8.30 15.17
C TRP A 258 9.51 -8.10 14.69
N LEU A 259 10.24 -7.15 15.27
CA LEU A 259 11.64 -6.92 14.94
C LEU A 259 12.55 -8.08 15.34
N ASP A 260 12.25 -8.77 16.45
CA ASP A 260 13.05 -9.89 16.97
C ASP A 260 12.74 -11.22 16.27
N GLU A 261 11.59 -11.35 15.61
CA GLU A 261 11.15 -12.56 14.88
C GLU A 261 11.40 -12.49 13.36
N GLY A 262 12.49 -11.83 12.95
CA GLY A 262 12.93 -11.81 11.56
C GLY A 262 13.14 -13.21 10.97
N ILE A 263 12.91 -13.35 9.67
CA ILE A 263 13.09 -14.61 8.92
C ILE A 263 14.15 -14.46 7.83
N ASP A 264 14.89 -15.54 7.59
CA ASP A 264 15.87 -15.62 6.51
C ASP A 264 15.19 -15.49 5.14
N VAL A 265 15.93 -15.01 4.13
CA VAL A 265 15.49 -15.02 2.73
C VAL A 265 16.25 -16.10 1.97
N ALA A 266 15.55 -16.88 1.13
CA ALA A 266 16.17 -17.89 0.28
C ALA A 266 17.28 -17.27 -0.59
N GLY A 267 18.42 -17.97 -0.66
CA GLY A 267 19.65 -17.45 -1.26
C GLY A 267 19.50 -16.97 -2.70
N GLU A 268 18.97 -17.81 -3.60
CA GLU A 268 18.84 -17.44 -5.01
C GLU A 268 17.84 -16.29 -5.18
N ALA A 269 16.64 -16.37 -4.56
CA ALA A 269 15.66 -15.28 -4.61
C ALA A 269 16.21 -13.95 -4.08
N TYR A 270 17.03 -13.97 -3.02
CA TYR A 270 17.71 -12.76 -2.52
C TYR A 270 18.67 -12.16 -3.55
N VAL A 271 19.46 -13.02 -4.22
CA VAL A 271 20.42 -12.60 -5.23
C VAL A 271 19.71 -12.04 -6.45
N GLU A 272 18.75 -12.79 -7.01
CA GLU A 272 17.94 -12.38 -8.16
C GLU A 272 17.22 -11.06 -7.87
N PHE A 273 16.62 -10.91 -6.69
CA PHE A 273 15.94 -9.66 -6.35
C PHE A 273 16.90 -8.45 -6.31
N LEU A 274 18.10 -8.59 -5.73
CA LEU A 274 19.05 -7.48 -5.71
C LEU A 274 19.69 -7.20 -7.06
N GLU A 275 20.16 -8.23 -7.77
CA GLU A 275 20.79 -8.07 -9.09
C GLU A 275 19.76 -7.56 -10.12
N ASP A 276 18.62 -8.26 -10.26
CA ASP A 276 17.69 -7.97 -11.35
C ASP A 276 16.79 -6.77 -11.06
N ILE A 277 16.32 -6.60 -9.82
CA ILE A 277 15.36 -5.53 -9.50
C ILE A 277 16.09 -4.26 -9.04
N TYR A 278 17.00 -4.35 -8.06
CA TYR A 278 17.62 -3.13 -7.50
C TYR A 278 18.78 -2.61 -8.35
N GLN A 279 19.67 -3.49 -8.82
CA GLN A 279 20.90 -3.06 -9.52
C GLN A 279 20.64 -2.85 -11.02
N GLU A 280 19.95 -3.78 -11.67
CA GLU A 280 19.73 -3.75 -13.12
C GLU A 280 18.38 -3.13 -13.52
N ASN A 281 17.44 -2.97 -12.57
CA ASN A 281 16.11 -2.40 -12.77
C ASN A 281 15.32 -3.09 -13.91
N LYS A 282 15.46 -4.42 -14.03
CA LYS A 282 14.95 -5.23 -15.14
C LYS A 282 13.43 -5.25 -15.22
N LEU A 283 12.73 -5.26 -14.08
CA LEU A 283 11.26 -5.22 -14.06
C LEU A 283 10.74 -3.93 -14.69
N TYR A 284 11.27 -2.77 -14.26
CA TYR A 284 10.87 -1.47 -14.79
C TYR A 284 11.23 -1.30 -16.28
N ARG A 285 12.32 -1.95 -16.73
CA ARG A 285 12.80 -1.86 -18.12
C ARG A 285 12.18 -2.89 -19.06
N ASN A 286 11.28 -3.76 -18.58
CA ASN A 286 10.77 -4.92 -19.31
C ASN A 286 11.91 -5.79 -19.88
N GLU A 287 12.90 -6.10 -19.04
CA GLU A 287 14.06 -6.93 -19.35
C GLU A 287 14.14 -8.18 -18.44
N LEU A 288 13.21 -8.34 -17.49
CA LEU A 288 13.19 -9.46 -16.55
C LEU A 288 12.57 -10.70 -17.22
N GLU A 289 13.20 -11.85 -17.08
CA GLU A 289 12.67 -13.14 -17.54
C GLU A 289 12.53 -14.12 -16.37
N LEU A 290 11.38 -14.79 -16.26
CA LEU A 290 11.14 -15.90 -15.31
C LEU A 290 10.76 -17.15 -16.10
N ASP A 291 11.43 -18.28 -15.84
CA ASP A 291 11.41 -19.52 -16.67
C ASP A 291 11.54 -19.30 -18.20
N GLY A 292 12.19 -18.20 -18.61
CA GLY A 292 12.38 -17.82 -20.02
C GLY A 292 11.18 -17.11 -20.66
N GLU A 293 10.15 -16.79 -19.90
CA GLU A 293 9.06 -15.89 -20.29
C GLU A 293 9.37 -14.46 -19.84
N LEU A 294 9.12 -13.48 -20.70
CA LEU A 294 9.40 -12.07 -20.42
C LEU A 294 8.32 -11.51 -19.49
N VAL A 295 8.72 -10.86 -18.41
CA VAL A 295 7.84 -10.08 -17.54
C VAL A 295 7.75 -8.67 -18.13
N ASP A 296 6.84 -8.47 -19.09
CA ASP A 296 6.52 -7.18 -19.70
C ASP A 296 5.34 -6.51 -19.00
N VAL A 297 5.60 -5.52 -18.14
CA VAL A 297 4.56 -4.92 -17.29
C VAL A 297 3.53 -4.11 -18.07
N SER A 298 3.74 -3.89 -19.37
CA SER A 298 2.74 -3.32 -20.27
C SER A 298 1.59 -4.27 -20.60
N GLU A 299 1.71 -5.55 -20.23
CA GLU A 299 0.63 -6.55 -20.36
C GLU A 299 -0.29 -6.59 -19.13
N ILE A 300 0.01 -5.84 -18.07
CA ILE A 300 -0.89 -5.66 -16.92
C ILE A 300 -2.04 -4.73 -17.37
N ASP A 301 -3.23 -5.29 -17.57
CA ASP A 301 -4.41 -4.57 -18.08
C ASP A 301 -5.52 -4.36 -17.03
N MET A 302 -5.53 -5.16 -15.96
CA MET A 302 -6.46 -5.01 -14.83
C MET A 302 -6.23 -3.72 -14.02
N PRO A 303 -7.22 -3.24 -13.23
CA PRO A 303 -7.06 -2.08 -12.37
C PRO A 303 -5.90 -2.20 -11.36
N VAL A 304 -5.14 -1.11 -11.19
CA VAL A 304 -3.98 -1.05 -10.29
C VAL A 304 -4.18 0.00 -9.19
N LEU A 305 -3.97 -0.40 -7.94
CA LEU A 305 -3.95 0.49 -6.77
C LEU A 305 -2.54 0.57 -6.17
N GLN A 306 -1.92 1.74 -6.20
CA GLN A 306 -0.70 2.02 -5.43
C GLN A 306 -1.00 2.60 -4.06
N ILE A 307 -0.44 2.02 -3.00
CA ILE A 307 -0.58 2.50 -1.61
C ILE A 307 0.80 2.88 -1.06
N LEU A 308 1.04 4.18 -0.88
CA LEU A 308 2.37 4.75 -0.67
C LEU A 308 2.46 5.62 0.59
N GLY A 309 3.61 5.57 1.26
CA GLY A 309 3.94 6.45 2.39
C GLY A 309 4.83 7.60 1.93
N GLU A 310 4.41 8.85 2.15
CA GLU A 310 5.19 10.05 1.79
C GLU A 310 6.58 10.09 2.49
N TYR A 311 6.66 9.53 3.70
CA TYR A 311 7.87 9.48 4.52
C TYR A 311 8.48 8.09 4.55
N ASP A 312 8.17 7.25 3.56
CA ASP A 312 8.84 5.97 3.39
C ASP A 312 10.30 6.19 2.97
N HIS A 313 11.23 5.82 3.85
CA HIS A 313 12.66 5.88 3.57
C HIS A 313 13.25 4.55 3.08
N LEU A 314 12.48 3.45 3.20
CA LEU A 314 12.85 2.13 2.69
C LEU A 314 12.57 2.07 1.19
N ILE A 315 11.30 2.32 0.83
CA ILE A 315 10.79 2.35 -0.54
C ILE A 315 10.04 3.68 -0.71
N PRO A 316 10.77 4.78 -0.98
CA PRO A 316 10.14 6.09 -1.16
C PRO A 316 9.21 6.09 -2.37
N PRO A 317 8.23 7.02 -2.46
CA PRO A 317 7.29 7.09 -3.58
C PRO A 317 7.94 7.17 -4.96
N GLY A 318 9.15 7.74 -5.06
CA GLY A 318 9.93 7.78 -6.31
C GLY A 318 10.43 6.42 -6.80
N ALA A 319 10.33 5.38 -5.98
CA ALA A 319 10.64 3.99 -6.31
C ALA A 319 9.41 3.19 -6.77
N SER A 320 8.22 3.77 -6.70
CA SER A 320 6.95 3.10 -6.98
C SER A 320 6.15 3.85 -8.05
N LYS A 321 6.00 5.17 -7.92
CA LYS A 321 5.21 6.00 -8.85
C LYS A 321 5.60 5.91 -10.32
N PRO A 322 6.90 5.88 -10.70
CA PRO A 322 7.27 5.78 -12.11
C PRO A 322 6.70 4.54 -12.81
N PHE A 323 6.40 3.48 -12.05
CA PHE A 323 5.75 2.28 -12.57
C PHE A 323 4.40 2.59 -13.23
N ASN A 324 3.65 3.57 -12.72
CA ASN A 324 2.36 3.99 -13.29
C ASN A 324 2.47 4.54 -14.71
N GLU A 325 3.67 4.93 -15.15
CA GLU A 325 3.90 5.48 -16.49
C GLU A 325 4.17 4.38 -17.54
N ILE A 326 4.47 3.15 -17.09
CA ILE A 326 4.86 2.04 -17.97
C ILE A 326 3.92 0.84 -17.89
N VAL A 327 3.09 0.76 -16.85
CA VAL A 327 2.08 -0.29 -16.71
C VAL A 327 1.02 -0.18 -17.82
N GLY A 328 0.51 -1.31 -18.29
CA GLY A 328 -0.47 -1.37 -19.38
C GLY A 328 -1.87 -0.85 -19.02
N SER A 329 -2.17 -0.80 -17.72
CA SER A 329 -3.51 -0.51 -17.20
C SER A 329 -3.90 0.95 -17.40
N ASP A 330 -5.11 1.16 -17.91
CA ASP A 330 -5.73 2.48 -18.03
C ASP A 330 -6.40 2.95 -16.71
N ASP A 331 -6.57 2.06 -15.72
CA ASP A 331 -7.14 2.36 -14.40
C ASP A 331 -6.08 2.23 -13.30
N VAL A 332 -5.33 3.30 -13.10
CA VAL A 332 -4.31 3.38 -12.05
C VAL A 332 -4.72 4.40 -10.98
N THR A 333 -5.01 3.92 -9.78
CA THR A 333 -5.31 4.72 -8.60
C THR A 333 -4.09 4.79 -7.68
N THR A 334 -3.78 5.96 -7.11
CA THR A 334 -2.71 6.12 -6.13
C THR A 334 -3.23 6.75 -4.84
N ILE A 335 -3.09 6.04 -3.73
CA ILE A 335 -3.31 6.54 -2.38
C ILE A 335 -1.94 6.79 -1.75
N GLU A 336 -1.61 8.07 -1.55
CA GLU A 336 -0.38 8.50 -0.89
C GLU A 336 -0.72 9.17 0.44
N TYR A 337 -0.05 8.77 1.52
CA TYR A 337 -0.37 9.23 2.86
C TYR A 337 0.87 9.63 3.67
N SER A 338 0.71 10.61 4.57
CA SER A 338 1.73 11.16 5.48
C SER A 338 2.18 10.15 6.55
N THR A 339 2.77 9.04 6.13
CA THR A 339 3.29 7.96 6.99
C THR A 339 4.55 7.33 6.38
N GLY A 340 5.23 6.48 7.13
CA GLY A 340 6.38 5.70 6.64
C GLY A 340 5.98 4.26 6.28
N HIS A 341 6.95 3.46 5.81
CA HIS A 341 6.76 2.08 5.34
C HIS A 341 5.81 1.24 6.21
N ILE A 342 6.22 0.98 7.46
CA ILE A 342 5.46 0.17 8.42
C ILE A 342 4.22 0.94 8.89
N GLY A 343 4.27 2.27 8.88
CA GLY A 343 3.16 3.11 9.30
C GLY A 343 1.92 2.96 8.41
N LEU A 344 2.06 2.52 7.16
CA LEU A 344 0.91 2.14 6.34
C LEU A 344 0.14 0.95 6.94
N SER A 345 0.82 0.02 7.60
CA SER A 345 0.22 -1.18 8.22
C SER A 345 -0.24 -0.97 9.66
N VAL A 346 0.45 -0.13 10.44
CA VAL A 346 0.25 -0.08 11.92
C VAL A 346 -0.05 1.29 12.49
N SER A 347 -0.07 2.37 11.70
CA SER A 347 -0.43 3.68 12.25
C SER A 347 -1.95 3.79 12.38
N GLY A 348 -2.40 4.46 13.44
CA GLY A 348 -3.83 4.69 13.63
C GLY A 348 -4.45 5.52 12.52
N SER A 349 -3.71 6.53 12.05
CA SER A 349 -4.14 7.37 10.94
C SER A 349 -4.30 6.59 9.63
N SER A 350 -3.43 5.62 9.33
CA SER A 350 -3.61 4.74 8.16
C SER A 350 -4.89 3.90 8.27
N HIS A 351 -5.22 3.39 9.46
CA HIS A 351 -6.47 2.66 9.68
C HIS A 351 -7.73 3.53 9.67
N GLU A 352 -7.60 4.82 9.94
CA GLU A 352 -8.70 5.78 9.91
C GLU A 352 -8.92 6.39 8.52
N GLU A 353 -7.84 6.57 7.75
CA GLU A 353 -7.87 7.36 6.51
C GLU A 353 -7.51 6.56 5.26
N VAL A 354 -6.58 5.60 5.34
CA VAL A 354 -6.09 4.84 4.15
C VAL A 354 -6.91 3.58 3.93
N TRP A 355 -6.98 2.69 4.93
CA TRP A 355 -7.61 1.38 4.77
C TRP A 355 -9.10 1.42 4.42
N PRO A 356 -9.91 2.40 4.88
CA PRO A 356 -11.27 2.54 4.37
C PRO A 356 -11.33 2.82 2.86
N GLN A 357 -10.41 3.63 2.32
CA GLN A 357 -10.35 3.90 0.88
C GLN A 357 -9.89 2.67 0.09
N VAL A 358 -8.92 1.91 0.61
CA VAL A 358 -8.46 0.66 -0.01
C VAL A 358 -9.59 -0.37 -0.05
N ALA A 359 -10.31 -0.53 1.07
CA ALA A 359 -11.43 -1.47 1.14
C ALA A 359 -12.56 -1.08 0.17
N GLU A 360 -12.89 0.21 0.08
CA GLU A 360 -13.89 0.69 -0.87
C GLU A 360 -13.44 0.42 -2.31
N TRP A 361 -12.18 0.71 -2.65
CA TRP A 361 -11.63 0.53 -3.99
C TRP A 361 -11.73 -0.92 -4.48
N TYR A 362 -11.47 -1.90 -3.61
CA TYR A 362 -11.68 -3.32 -3.93
C TYR A 362 -13.16 -3.70 -4.00
N HIS A 363 -14.00 -3.12 -3.15
CA HIS A 363 -15.44 -3.40 -3.14
C HIS A 363 -16.08 -2.99 -4.46
N GLU A 364 -15.78 -1.78 -4.95
CA GLU A 364 -16.22 -1.26 -6.25
C GLU A 364 -15.83 -2.15 -7.45
N ARG A 365 -14.81 -3.01 -7.29
CA ARG A 365 -14.27 -3.91 -8.32
C ARG A 365 -14.65 -5.37 -8.10
N SER A 366 -15.46 -5.66 -7.08
CA SER A 366 -15.92 -7.02 -6.77
C SER A 366 -17.29 -7.34 -7.36
N ASP A 367 -18.00 -6.34 -7.92
CA ASP A 367 -19.42 -6.45 -8.34
C ASP A 367 -19.64 -6.41 -9.87
N VAL A 368 -18.57 -6.44 -10.68
CA VAL A 368 -18.61 -6.06 -12.11
C VAL A 368 -19.51 -6.97 -12.96
N GLU A 369 -19.75 -8.22 -12.56
CA GLU A 369 -20.69 -9.11 -13.27
C GLU A 369 -22.17 -8.82 -12.94
N SER A 370 -22.45 -8.23 -11.78
CA SER A 370 -23.84 -7.92 -11.37
C SER A 370 -24.42 -6.68 -12.05
N GLU A 371 -23.58 -5.75 -12.51
CA GLU A 371 -24.03 -4.53 -13.19
C GLU A 371 -24.60 -4.83 -14.58
N GLY A 372 -23.98 -5.75 -15.34
CA GLY A 372 -24.48 -6.18 -16.65
C GLY A 372 -25.86 -6.83 -16.57
N VAL A 373 -26.04 -7.79 -15.65
CA VAL A 373 -27.33 -8.45 -15.41
C VAL A 373 -28.38 -7.45 -14.93
N THR A 374 -28.02 -6.55 -14.01
CA THR A 374 -28.95 -5.53 -13.47
C THR A 374 -29.39 -4.55 -14.56
N GLU A 375 -28.49 -4.14 -15.46
CA GLU A 375 -28.82 -3.24 -16.55
C GLU A 375 -29.74 -3.89 -17.59
N THR A 376 -29.49 -5.16 -17.94
CA THR A 376 -30.36 -5.96 -18.82
C THR A 376 -31.78 -6.10 -18.24
N VAL A 377 -31.91 -6.42 -16.95
CA VAL A 377 -33.21 -6.51 -16.27
C VAL A 377 -33.94 -5.16 -16.24
N GLN A 378 -33.24 -4.07 -15.94
CA GLN A 378 -33.84 -2.73 -15.93
C GLN A 378 -34.31 -2.28 -17.32
N ARG A 379 -33.57 -2.62 -18.38
CA ARG A 379 -33.98 -2.34 -19.78
C ARG A 379 -35.22 -3.16 -20.16
N ALA A 380 -35.29 -4.41 -19.74
CA ALA A 380 -36.44 -5.28 -19.98
C ALA A 380 -37.72 -4.78 -19.27
N ASP A 381 -37.63 -4.41 -17.99
CA ASP A 381 -38.73 -3.84 -17.21
C ASP A 381 -39.23 -2.51 -17.80
N ALA A 382 -38.34 -1.72 -18.42
CA ALA A 382 -38.72 -0.48 -19.10
C ALA A 382 -39.43 -0.70 -20.45
N GLY A 383 -39.27 -1.88 -21.05
CA GLY A 383 -39.79 -2.25 -22.38
C GLY A 383 -41.08 -3.08 -22.37
N SER A 384 -41.41 -3.75 -21.26
CA SER A 384 -42.53 -4.69 -21.16
C SER A 384 -43.62 -4.27 -20.15
N ASP A 385 -44.83 -4.86 -20.24
CA ASP A 385 -45.88 -4.76 -19.21
C ASP A 385 -45.71 -5.86 -18.12
N ALA A 386 -44.63 -6.65 -18.17
CA ALA A 386 -44.29 -7.71 -17.22
C ALA A 386 -43.29 -7.20 -16.18
N GLU A 387 -43.40 -7.68 -14.93
CA GLU A 387 -42.37 -7.43 -13.91
C GLU A 387 -41.35 -8.58 -13.96
N VAL A 388 -40.07 -8.26 -14.20
CA VAL A 388 -38.96 -9.22 -14.22
C VAL A 388 -38.20 -9.14 -12.90
N ARG A 389 -37.99 -10.28 -12.25
CA ARG A 389 -37.14 -10.42 -11.05
C ARG A 389 -36.08 -11.46 -11.33
N VAL A 390 -34.85 -11.17 -10.93
CA VAL A 390 -33.73 -12.11 -11.03
C VAL A 390 -33.19 -12.30 -9.63
N ASP A 391 -33.28 -13.52 -9.13
CA ASP A 391 -32.81 -13.90 -7.81
C ASP A 391 -31.65 -14.91 -7.96
N PRO A 392 -30.54 -14.73 -7.21
CA PRO A 392 -29.46 -15.71 -7.20
C PRO A 392 -29.94 -17.04 -6.63
N THR A 393 -29.49 -18.16 -7.20
CA THR A 393 -29.91 -19.48 -6.71
C THR A 393 -29.18 -19.85 -5.41
N GLU A 394 -29.91 -20.48 -4.46
CA GLU A 394 -29.31 -20.99 -3.22
C GLU A 394 -28.39 -22.18 -3.52
N GLY A 395 -27.11 -21.90 -3.79
CA GLY A 395 -26.03 -22.89 -3.82
C GLY A 395 -25.35 -23.13 -5.17
N ASP A 396 -25.70 -22.38 -6.22
CA ASP A 396 -25.02 -22.36 -7.52
C ASP A 396 -24.80 -20.89 -7.94
N LEU A 397 -23.56 -20.41 -7.92
CA LEU A 397 -23.26 -19.00 -8.22
C LEU A 397 -23.26 -18.71 -9.73
N ASP A 398 -23.24 -19.77 -10.54
CA ASP A 398 -23.24 -19.73 -12.01
C ASP A 398 -24.65 -19.69 -12.59
N GLU A 399 -25.71 -19.90 -11.79
CA GLU A 399 -27.10 -19.89 -12.25
C GLU A 399 -27.96 -18.88 -11.47
N VAL A 400 -28.76 -18.12 -12.19
CA VAL A 400 -29.79 -17.21 -11.65
C VAL A 400 -31.18 -17.72 -11.97
N GLU A 401 -32.11 -17.52 -11.03
CA GLU A 401 -33.53 -17.78 -11.23
C GLU A 401 -34.22 -16.50 -11.72
N ILE A 402 -34.75 -16.54 -12.93
CA ILE A 402 -35.52 -15.45 -13.53
C ILE A 402 -37.00 -15.73 -13.30
N GLU A 403 -37.66 -14.88 -12.52
CA GLU A 403 -39.12 -14.86 -12.35
C GLU A 403 -39.74 -13.73 -13.18
N ILE A 404 -40.67 -14.08 -14.07
CA ILE A 404 -41.41 -13.12 -14.92
C ILE A 404 -42.88 -13.20 -14.55
N GLU A 405 -43.44 -12.08 -14.09
CA GLU A 405 -44.86 -11.96 -13.73
C GLU A 405 -45.60 -11.10 -14.77
N ASP A 406 -46.56 -11.73 -15.47
CA ASP A 406 -47.41 -11.08 -16.47
C ASP A 406 -48.92 -11.34 -16.24
N ASP A 407 -49.78 -10.86 -17.15
CA ASP A 407 -51.23 -11.07 -17.10
C ASP A 407 -51.65 -12.56 -17.25
N GLU A 408 -50.75 -13.45 -17.69
CA GLU A 408 -50.97 -14.88 -17.92
C GLU A 408 -50.46 -15.77 -16.75
N GLY A 409 -49.55 -15.28 -15.91
CA GLY A 409 -49.09 -15.92 -14.67
C GLY A 409 -47.66 -15.57 -14.28
N VAL A 410 -47.10 -16.34 -13.35
CA VAL A 410 -45.66 -16.29 -13.00
C VAL A 410 -44.95 -17.42 -13.73
N GLN A 411 -43.92 -17.09 -14.49
CA GLN A 411 -42.99 -18.03 -15.12
C GLN A 411 -41.64 -17.93 -14.42
N THR A 412 -40.96 -19.06 -14.27
CA THR A 412 -39.68 -19.15 -13.57
C THR A 412 -38.74 -20.00 -14.42
N GLU A 413 -37.55 -19.49 -14.70
CA GLU A 413 -36.51 -20.15 -15.49
C GLU A 413 -35.14 -20.03 -14.81
N LEU A 414 -34.29 -21.05 -14.98
CA LEU A 414 -32.91 -21.05 -14.48
C LEU A 414 -31.98 -20.86 -15.66
N VAL A 415 -31.09 -19.88 -15.56
CA VAL A 415 -30.20 -19.45 -16.64
C VAL A 415 -28.80 -19.21 -16.10
N GLU A 416 -27.77 -19.42 -16.92
CA GLU A 416 -26.40 -19.08 -16.55
C GLU A 416 -26.30 -17.57 -16.22
N ARG A 417 -25.50 -17.18 -15.23
CA ARG A 417 -25.32 -15.81 -14.73
C ARG A 417 -24.45 -14.97 -15.70
N ASP A 418 -24.76 -15.06 -16.99
CA ASP A 418 -24.13 -14.30 -18.07
C ASP A 418 -25.15 -13.29 -18.63
N GLY A 419 -24.69 -12.08 -18.95
CA GLY A 419 -25.55 -10.99 -19.42
C GLY A 419 -26.31 -11.32 -20.72
N ASP A 420 -25.66 -12.03 -21.66
CA ASP A 420 -26.24 -12.39 -22.95
C ASP A 420 -27.26 -13.54 -22.82
N ASP A 421 -27.01 -14.48 -21.90
CA ASP A 421 -27.90 -15.59 -21.62
C ASP A 421 -29.16 -15.12 -20.87
N VAL A 422 -29.00 -14.22 -19.89
CA VAL A 422 -30.13 -13.57 -19.19
C VAL A 422 -30.95 -12.73 -20.17
N GLU A 423 -30.30 -11.96 -21.05
CA GLU A 423 -30.98 -11.21 -22.11
C GLU A 423 -31.81 -12.13 -22.99
N SER A 424 -31.20 -13.18 -23.54
CA SER A 424 -31.85 -14.16 -24.42
C SER A 424 -33.08 -14.81 -23.77
N ALA A 425 -32.98 -15.17 -22.48
CA ALA A 425 -34.08 -15.77 -21.74
C ALA A 425 -35.24 -14.79 -21.52
N ILE A 426 -34.94 -13.52 -21.23
CA ILE A 426 -35.95 -12.47 -21.05
C ILE A 426 -36.62 -12.15 -22.40
N GLU A 427 -35.88 -12.06 -23.50
CA GLU A 427 -36.44 -11.83 -24.84
C GLU A 427 -37.38 -12.97 -25.26
N GLU A 428 -36.99 -14.23 -25.02
CA GLU A 428 -37.83 -15.40 -25.35
C GLU A 428 -39.13 -15.42 -24.54
N ALA A 429 -39.08 -15.00 -23.26
CA ALA A 429 -40.23 -15.04 -22.37
C ALA A 429 -41.16 -13.82 -22.51
N THR A 430 -40.64 -12.65 -22.88
CA THR A 430 -41.42 -11.39 -22.94
C THR A 430 -41.79 -10.95 -24.37
N ASP A 431 -41.22 -11.57 -25.42
CA ASP A 431 -41.39 -11.17 -26.83
C ASP A 431 -40.93 -9.70 -27.07
N VAL A 432 -40.01 -9.17 -26.24
CA VAL A 432 -39.41 -7.84 -26.33
C VAL A 432 -37.95 -7.95 -26.76
N GLU A 433 -37.56 -7.24 -27.83
CA GLU A 433 -36.15 -7.10 -28.21
C GLU A 433 -35.48 -6.05 -27.33
N ILE A 434 -34.43 -6.43 -26.61
CA ILE A 434 -33.55 -5.55 -25.84
C ILE A 434 -32.47 -5.04 -26.83
N ALA A 435 -32.19 -3.73 -26.80
CA ALA A 435 -31.35 -3.11 -27.82
C ALA A 435 -29.90 -3.00 -27.33
N ASP A 436 -28.97 -3.62 -28.07
CA ASP A 436 -27.53 -3.38 -27.94
C ASP A 436 -27.17 -1.92 -28.26
N GLU A 437 -26.55 -1.22 -27.30
CA GLU A 437 -25.66 -0.12 -27.65
C GLU A 437 -24.25 -0.70 -27.85
N GLU A 438 -23.97 -1.19 -29.07
CA GLU A 438 -22.59 -1.39 -29.51
C GLU A 438 -21.85 -0.04 -29.41
N SER A 439 -20.74 -0.02 -28.68
CA SER A 439 -19.77 1.07 -28.64
C SER A 439 -19.45 1.63 -30.04
N GLU A 440 -19.83 2.88 -30.29
CA GLU A 440 -19.48 3.60 -31.52
C GLU A 440 -17.97 3.87 -31.56
N SER A 441 -17.20 2.94 -32.14
CA SER A 441 -15.85 3.20 -32.64
C SER A 441 -15.92 3.78 -34.06
N ASP A 442 -16.14 5.10 -34.15
CA ASP A 442 -16.05 5.82 -35.42
C ASP A 442 -14.58 5.95 -35.86
N GLY A 443 -14.16 5.03 -36.71
CA GLY A 443 -13.01 5.22 -37.59
C GLY A 443 -13.40 6.04 -38.82
N GLU A 444 -12.94 7.29 -38.90
CA GLU A 444 -12.88 8.03 -40.17
C GLU A 444 -11.47 8.59 -40.43
N SER A 445 -10.82 7.95 -41.41
CA SER A 445 -9.66 8.44 -42.13
C SER A 445 -10.05 9.53 -43.13
N GLU A 446 -9.42 10.70 -43.07
CA GLU A 446 -9.34 11.61 -44.23
C GLU A 446 -7.89 12.04 -44.47
N GLU A 447 -7.33 11.58 -45.59
CA GLU A 447 -6.17 12.20 -46.25
C GLU A 447 -6.63 13.46 -47.01
N ALA A 448 -5.86 14.55 -46.89
CA ALA A 448 -5.72 15.53 -47.97
C ALA A 448 -4.38 16.28 -47.90
N ASP A 449 -3.64 16.15 -49.01
CA ASP A 449 -2.33 16.71 -49.33
C ASP A 449 -2.19 18.26 -49.29
N ASP A 450 -0.95 18.65 -48.98
CA ASP A 450 -0.13 19.75 -49.52
C ASP A 450 -0.73 21.15 -49.77
N LEU A 451 -0.04 22.18 -49.23
CA LEU A 451 0.54 23.27 -50.02
C LEU A 451 1.53 24.15 -49.23
N ASP A 452 2.72 24.25 -49.82
CA ASP A 452 3.91 25.10 -49.60
C ASP A 452 3.67 26.58 -49.22
N GLY A 453 4.57 27.17 -48.41
CA GLY A 453 4.51 28.60 -48.05
C GLY A 453 5.63 29.16 -47.14
N VAL A 454 6.86 29.20 -47.66
CA VAL A 454 8.10 29.93 -47.26
C VAL A 454 8.02 31.24 -46.42
N ALA A 455 8.98 31.37 -45.48
CA ALA A 455 9.61 32.55 -44.81
C ALA A 455 8.79 33.31 -43.73
N ASP A 456 9.35 33.81 -42.63
CA ASP A 456 10.67 34.45 -42.42
C ASP A 456 11.05 34.44 -40.91
N GLU A 457 12.34 34.63 -40.69
CA GLU A 457 13.14 34.62 -39.45
C GLU A 457 12.68 35.61 -38.37
N THR A 458 12.96 35.29 -37.10
CA THR A 458 13.63 36.22 -36.16
C THR A 458 14.28 35.46 -35.01
N ASP A 459 15.61 35.58 -34.94
CA ASP A 459 16.46 35.30 -33.78
C ASP A 459 15.97 36.02 -32.52
N VAL A 460 16.16 35.44 -31.32
CA VAL A 460 16.83 36.06 -30.16
C VAL A 460 17.31 34.98 -29.18
N GLU A 461 18.64 34.83 -29.15
CA GLU A 461 19.57 34.68 -28.01
C GLU A 461 19.43 33.51 -26.99
N GLU A 462 20.40 32.61 -27.15
CA GLU A 462 21.05 31.77 -26.14
C GLU A 462 21.64 32.63 -25.00
N ASP A 463 21.14 32.47 -23.76
CA ASP A 463 21.84 32.93 -22.53
C ASP A 463 22.24 31.72 -21.69
N THR A 464 23.52 31.38 -21.79
CA THR A 464 24.24 30.48 -20.89
C THR A 464 24.28 31.05 -19.47
N ARG A 465 23.82 30.30 -18.45
CA ARG A 465 24.34 30.46 -17.08
C ARG A 465 24.64 29.13 -16.41
N ASP A 466 25.83 29.14 -15.82
CA ASP A 466 26.55 28.13 -15.05
C ASP A 466 25.73 27.45 -13.93
N PRO A 467 26.10 26.23 -13.51
CA PRO A 467 25.48 25.50 -12.42
C PRO A 467 26.00 26.05 -11.09
N ALA A 468 25.09 26.47 -10.21
CA ALA A 468 25.42 26.87 -8.85
C ALA A 468 24.71 25.93 -7.87
N ALA A 469 25.55 25.17 -7.15
CA ALA A 469 25.35 24.58 -5.83
C ALA A 469 23.94 24.69 -5.20
N THR A 470 23.33 23.55 -4.92
CA THR A 470 22.23 23.38 -3.96
C THR A 470 22.63 23.96 -2.60
N VAL A 471 22.25 25.20 -2.36
CA VAL A 471 22.14 25.81 -1.04
C VAL A 471 20.72 25.47 -0.58
N GLY A 472 20.55 24.74 0.53
CA GLY A 472 19.23 24.48 1.11
C GLY A 472 18.47 25.80 1.24
N SER A 473 17.20 25.80 0.82
CA SER A 473 16.44 27.06 0.79
C SER A 473 16.17 27.55 2.21
N GLU A 474 16.21 28.88 2.45
CA GLU A 474 15.98 29.46 3.78
C GLU A 474 14.64 29.01 4.40
N LEU A 475 13.63 28.70 3.57
CA LEU A 475 12.34 28.18 4.03
C LEU A 475 12.44 26.78 4.65
N GLU A 476 13.38 25.95 4.19
CA GLU A 476 13.62 24.60 4.72
C GLU A 476 14.31 24.61 6.09
N GLU A 477 14.70 25.78 6.62
CA GLU A 477 15.20 25.93 7.99
C GLU A 477 14.05 25.96 9.03
N ILE A 478 12.80 26.10 8.59
CA ILE A 478 11.62 26.01 9.47
C ILE A 478 11.20 24.55 9.59
N ASP A 479 11.20 24.02 10.83
CA ASP A 479 10.82 22.64 11.09
C ASP A 479 9.40 22.36 10.58
N GLY A 480 9.30 21.40 9.66
CA GLY A 480 8.06 21.01 9.01
C GLY A 480 7.83 21.60 7.61
N ILE A 481 8.64 22.55 7.15
CA ILE A 481 8.68 22.98 5.73
C ILE A 481 9.75 22.17 5.00
N GLY A 482 9.36 21.04 4.43
CA GLY A 482 10.22 20.25 3.54
C GLY A 482 10.36 20.87 2.13
N PRO A 483 11.23 20.29 1.27
CA PRO A 483 11.49 20.80 -0.09
C PRO A 483 10.23 21.01 -0.93
N THR A 484 9.24 20.11 -0.81
CA THR A 484 7.95 20.17 -1.51
C THR A 484 7.11 21.37 -1.10
N TYR A 485 7.02 21.68 0.20
CA TYR A 485 6.27 22.85 0.68
C TYR A 485 7.01 24.14 0.35
N ALA A 486 8.35 24.13 0.45
CA ALA A 486 9.17 25.27 0.06
C ALA A 486 9.05 25.56 -1.45
N GLU A 487 8.88 24.54 -2.29
CA GLU A 487 8.62 24.70 -3.73
C GLU A 487 7.25 25.30 -4.01
N ARG A 488 6.18 24.76 -3.42
CA ARG A 488 4.81 25.31 -3.57
C ARG A 488 4.70 26.77 -3.08
N LEU A 489 5.35 27.08 -1.96
CA LEU A 489 5.43 28.46 -1.45
C LEU A 489 6.17 29.38 -2.45
N ARG A 490 7.27 28.91 -3.05
CA ARG A 490 8.01 29.68 -4.07
C ARG A 490 7.18 29.95 -5.33
N GLU A 491 6.40 28.97 -5.79
CA GLU A 491 5.54 29.12 -6.97
C GLU A 491 4.45 30.19 -6.77
N THR A 492 4.04 30.41 -5.52
CA THR A 492 3.07 31.46 -5.14
C THR A 492 3.70 32.79 -4.78
N GLY A 493 5.04 32.90 -4.86
CA GLY A 493 5.80 34.12 -4.61
C GLY A 493 6.31 34.28 -3.17
N ILE A 494 6.24 33.24 -2.34
CA ILE A 494 6.79 33.20 -0.98
C ILE A 494 8.09 32.39 -1.02
N GLY A 495 9.23 33.07 -1.23
CA GLY A 495 10.52 32.41 -1.43
C GLY A 495 11.47 32.44 -0.25
N THR A 496 11.17 33.25 0.78
CA THR A 496 12.04 33.51 1.93
C THR A 496 11.25 33.51 3.24
N ILE A 497 11.94 33.32 4.38
CA ILE A 497 11.32 33.41 5.71
C ILE A 497 10.70 34.79 5.93
N ASP A 498 11.38 35.87 5.49
CA ASP A 498 10.87 37.23 5.61
C ASP A 498 9.53 37.38 4.87
N GLU A 499 9.45 36.94 3.61
CA GLU A 499 8.22 36.94 2.83
C GLU A 499 7.13 36.08 3.48
N LEU A 500 7.48 34.90 4.00
CA LEU A 500 6.53 34.03 4.71
C LEU A 500 5.85 34.78 5.87
N THR A 501 6.61 35.57 6.66
CA THR A 501 6.04 36.31 7.80
C THR A 501 5.11 37.47 7.44
N GLU A 502 5.12 37.92 6.17
CA GLU A 502 4.24 38.98 5.65
C GLU A 502 2.82 38.48 5.34
N HIS A 503 2.62 37.15 5.26
CA HIS A 503 1.33 36.50 5.01
C HIS A 503 0.64 36.05 6.31
N ASP A 504 -0.67 35.83 6.24
CA ASP A 504 -1.45 35.19 7.30
C ASP A 504 -1.50 33.66 7.12
N ALA A 505 -1.87 32.95 8.19
CA ALA A 505 -1.85 31.49 8.20
C ALA A 505 -2.78 30.87 7.13
N ALA A 506 -3.89 31.53 6.80
CA ALA A 506 -4.81 31.07 5.77
C ALA A 506 -4.19 31.15 4.38
N ALA A 507 -3.52 32.27 4.05
CA ALA A 507 -2.84 32.42 2.76
C ALA A 507 -1.65 31.46 2.61
N VAL A 508 -0.90 31.21 3.69
CA VAL A 508 0.22 30.26 3.69
C VAL A 508 -0.28 28.81 3.57
N ALA A 509 -1.39 28.47 4.24
CA ALA A 509 -2.04 27.17 4.17
C ALA A 509 -2.53 26.86 2.74
N GLU A 510 -3.19 27.83 2.09
CA GLU A 510 -3.63 27.72 0.70
C GLU A 510 -2.44 27.57 -0.26
N ALA A 511 -1.39 28.38 -0.08
CA ALA A 511 -0.21 28.34 -0.94
C ALA A 511 0.59 27.04 -0.84
N ALA A 512 0.68 26.43 0.35
CA ALA A 512 1.43 25.20 0.58
C ALA A 512 0.58 23.92 0.47
N GLY A 513 -0.76 24.03 0.47
CA GLY A 513 -1.67 22.89 0.50
C GLY A 513 -1.69 22.17 1.85
N VAL A 514 -1.67 22.92 2.96
CA VAL A 514 -1.66 22.38 4.34
C VAL A 514 -2.80 22.95 5.19
N SER A 515 -2.98 22.48 6.43
CA SER A 515 -3.95 23.04 7.36
C SER A 515 -3.53 24.43 7.89
N GLU A 516 -4.51 25.27 8.24
CA GLU A 516 -4.24 26.60 8.84
C GLU A 516 -3.46 26.51 10.15
N ASP A 517 -3.69 25.48 10.96
CA ASP A 517 -2.95 25.26 12.21
C ASP A 517 -1.46 25.00 11.94
N ARG A 518 -1.14 24.19 10.92
CA ARG A 518 0.24 23.90 10.53
C ARG A 518 0.94 25.11 9.93
N ALA A 519 0.24 25.89 9.12
CA ALA A 519 0.75 27.17 8.61
C ALA A 519 0.97 28.20 9.73
N ALA A 520 0.14 28.20 10.77
CA ALA A 520 0.32 29.04 11.95
C ALA A 520 1.58 28.66 12.74
N ASP A 521 1.86 27.36 12.89
CA ASP A 521 3.09 26.87 13.54
C ASP A 521 4.35 27.29 12.77
N TRP A 522 4.32 27.24 11.43
CA TRP A 522 5.43 27.73 10.60
C TRP A 522 5.65 29.23 10.76
N LEU A 523 4.57 30.02 10.82
CA LEU A 523 4.64 31.47 11.05
C LEU A 523 5.12 31.83 12.46
N GLU A 524 4.84 31.01 13.47
CA GLU A 524 5.35 31.19 14.83
C GLU A 524 6.87 30.95 14.87
N GLN A 525 7.33 29.87 14.23
CA GLN A 525 8.76 29.55 14.10
C GLN A 525 9.53 30.61 13.30
N ALA A 526 8.97 31.06 12.18
CA ALA A 526 9.55 32.11 11.32
C ALA A 526 9.72 33.46 12.04
N ARG A 527 8.97 33.69 13.13
CA ARG A 527 9.02 34.93 13.93
C ARG A 527 9.88 34.80 15.20
N SER A 528 10.34 33.59 15.53
CA SER A 528 11.24 33.32 16.66
C SER A 528 12.70 33.59 16.30
#